data_AF-A0A0S7EMX7-F1
#
_entry.id   AF-A0A0S7EMX7-F1
#
_cell.length_a   1.000
_cell.length_b   1.000
_cell.length_c   1.000
_cell.angle_alpha   90.00
_cell.angle_beta   90.00
_cell.angle_gamma   90.00
#
_symmetry.space_group_name_H-M   'P 1'
#
loop_
_entity.id
_entity.type
_entity.pdbx_description
1 polymer ?
#
loop_
_entity_poly.entity_id
_entity_poly.type
_entity_poly.pdbx_seq_one_letter_code
_entity_poly.pdbx_strand_id
1 'polypeptide(L)'
;DSGSESSEPDSKAPEKLESASRRRMAANARERKRMQGLNTAFDRLRKVVPQWGQDKKLSKYETLQMALSYIVALNRILTDTRRPAAPTGSGWTCSWMLCSRKVTHA
;
A
#
# COMPACT_ATOMS: atom_id res chain seq x y z
N ASP A 1 -59.27 46.62 20.93
CA ASP A 1 -59.33 45.20 21.26
C ASP A 1 -58.85 44.42 20.04
N SER A 2 -58.16 43.29 20.28
CA SER A 2 -57.61 42.35 19.30
C SER A 2 -56.39 42.86 18.51
N GLY A 3 -55.23 42.23 18.52
CA GLY A 3 -54.79 40.94 19.07
C GLY A 3 -53.53 40.54 18.30
N SER A 4 -52.41 40.42 19.01
CA SER A 4 -51.16 39.90 18.48
C SER A 4 -51.30 38.44 18.07
N GLU A 5 -50.68 38.03 16.97
CA GLU A 5 -50.19 36.66 16.81
C GLU A 5 -48.97 36.67 15.87
N SER A 6 -47.79 36.80 16.47
CA SER A 6 -46.51 36.61 15.80
C SER A 6 -46.14 35.13 15.87
N SER A 7 -46.32 34.41 14.76
CA SER A 7 -45.85 33.02 14.62
C SER A 7 -44.49 33.00 13.93
N GLU A 8 -43.42 32.96 14.73
CA GLU A 8 -42.04 32.68 14.29
C GLU A 8 -41.85 31.17 14.06
N PRO A 9 -41.27 30.73 12.92
CA PRO A 9 -41.01 29.32 12.67
C PRO A 9 -39.69 28.84 13.28
N ASP A 10 -39.76 27.66 13.89
CA ASP A 10 -38.72 26.90 14.58
C ASP A 10 -37.42 26.71 13.75
N SER A 11 -36.33 27.33 14.21
CA SER A 11 -35.03 27.41 13.50
C SER A 11 -33.97 26.39 13.97
N LYS A 12 -34.35 25.27 14.61
CA LYS A 12 -33.39 24.32 15.24
C LYS A 12 -32.76 23.25 14.35
N ALA A 13 -33.20 23.09 13.10
CA ALA A 13 -32.69 22.05 12.18
C ALA A 13 -31.26 22.26 11.61
N PRO A 14 -30.78 23.48 11.28
CA PRO A 14 -29.50 23.66 10.57
C PRO A 14 -28.25 23.39 11.42
N GLU A 15 -28.27 23.68 12.73
CA GLU A 15 -27.08 23.47 13.60
C GLU A 15 -26.70 21.99 13.75
N LYS A 16 -27.69 21.10 13.81
CA LYS A 16 -27.44 19.66 13.98
C LYS A 16 -26.74 19.07 12.75
N LEU A 17 -27.11 19.54 11.56
CA LEU A 17 -26.46 19.15 10.30
C LEU A 17 -25.03 19.70 10.20
N GLU A 18 -24.81 20.93 10.66
CA GLU A 18 -23.48 21.53 10.69
C GLU A 18 -22.53 20.76 11.63
N SER A 19 -23.01 20.39 12.82
CA SER A 19 -22.24 19.59 13.79
C SER A 19 -21.87 18.21 13.24
N ALA A 20 -22.79 17.56 12.51
CA ALA A 20 -22.55 16.29 11.84
C ALA A 20 -21.51 16.43 10.71
N SER A 21 -21.56 17.53 9.95
CA SER A 21 -20.56 17.85 8.93
C SER A 21 -19.17 18.03 9.54
N ARG A 22 -19.05 18.80 10.62
CA ARG A 22 -17.79 19.01 11.36
C ARG A 22 -17.21 17.69 11.88
N ARG A 23 -18.04 16.82 12.46
CA ARG A 23 -17.63 15.47 12.89
C ARG A 23 -17.11 14.61 11.75
N ARG A 24 -17.79 14.64 10.60
CA ARG A 24 -17.37 13.90 9.39
C ARG A 24 -16.05 14.43 8.85
N MET A 25 -15.87 15.76 8.80
CA MET A 25 -14.59 16.38 8.41
C MET A 25 -13.45 15.95 9.33
N ALA A 26 -13.68 15.97 10.65
CA ALA A 26 -12.69 15.52 11.62
C ALA A 26 -12.34 14.02 11.45
N ALA A 27 -13.34 13.17 11.18
CA ALA A 27 -13.11 11.74 10.89
C ALA A 27 -12.28 11.54 9.62
N ASN A 28 -12.61 12.25 8.54
CA ASN A 28 -11.87 12.18 7.28
C ASN A 28 -10.41 12.68 7.45
N ALA A 29 -10.19 13.72 8.25
CA ALA A 29 -8.84 14.21 8.54
C ALA A 29 -8.00 13.16 9.29
N ARG A 30 -8.60 12.44 10.25
CA ARG A 30 -7.93 11.33 10.95
C ARG A 30 -7.56 10.19 10.01
N GLU A 31 -8.46 9.79 9.11
CA GLU A 31 -8.16 8.71 8.17
C GLU A 31 -7.07 9.10 7.17
N ARG A 32 -7.07 10.36 6.70
CA ARG A 32 -5.96 10.87 5.88
C ARG A 32 -4.62 10.76 6.61
N LYS A 33 -4.56 11.12 7.90
CA LYS A 33 -3.35 10.98 8.72
C LYS A 33 -2.93 9.51 8.87
N ARG A 34 -3.89 8.60 9.09
CA ARG A 34 -3.62 7.16 9.14
C ARG A 34 -3.00 6.66 7.83
N MET A 35 -3.59 7.04 6.70
CA MET A 35 -3.12 6.65 5.37
C MET A 35 -1.78 7.26 4.99
N GLN A 36 -1.48 8.49 5.44
CA GLN A 36 -0.15 9.10 5.29
C GLN A 36 0.94 8.26 5.98
N GLY A 37 0.66 7.73 7.18
CA GLY A 37 1.56 6.82 7.88
C GLY A 37 1.82 5.53 7.09
N LEU A 38 0.76 4.92 6.54
CA LEU A 38 0.88 3.73 5.69
C LEU A 38 1.70 4.01 4.43
N ASN A 39 1.42 5.12 3.75
CA ASN A 39 2.15 5.50 2.53
C ASN A 39 3.63 5.77 2.82
N THR A 40 3.94 6.38 3.98
CA THR A 40 5.32 6.58 4.45
C THR A 40 6.04 5.25 4.66
N ALA A 41 5.37 4.24 5.24
CA ALA A 41 5.94 2.90 5.39
C ALA A 41 6.21 2.24 4.03
N PHE A 42 5.30 2.38 3.07
CA PHE A 42 5.49 1.92 1.69
C PHE A 42 6.69 2.60 1.01
N ASP A 43 6.87 3.90 1.21
CA ASP A 43 8.02 4.62 0.65
C ASP A 43 9.34 4.19 1.28
N ARG A 44 9.36 3.88 2.58
CA ARG A 44 10.52 3.27 3.24
C ARG A 44 10.85 1.90 2.66
N LEU A 45 9.84 1.07 2.41
CA LEU A 45 10.02 -0.22 1.76
C LEU A 45 10.63 -0.08 0.35
N ARG A 46 10.13 0.87 -0.45
CA ARG A 46 10.67 1.13 -1.81
C ARG A 46 12.15 1.49 -1.84
N LYS A 47 12.69 2.09 -0.77
CA LYS A 47 14.12 2.45 -0.67
C LYS A 47 15.03 1.23 -0.50
N VAL A 48 14.52 0.13 0.04
CA VAL A 48 15.31 -1.09 0.31
C VAL A 48 15.02 -2.20 -0.69
N VAL A 49 13.96 -2.06 -1.50
CA VAL A 49 13.63 -2.99 -2.57
C VAL A 49 14.44 -2.66 -3.83
N PRO A 50 15.10 -3.64 -4.48
CA PRO A 50 15.82 -3.42 -5.73
C PRO A 50 14.92 -2.85 -6.84
N GLN A 51 15.39 -1.83 -7.55
CA GLN A 51 14.70 -1.21 -8.68
C GLN A 51 15.55 -1.37 -9.94
N TRP A 52 14.99 -1.96 -10.99
CA TRP A 52 15.71 -2.15 -12.26
C TRP A 52 15.56 -0.91 -13.14
N GLY A 53 16.45 0.06 -12.95
CA GLY A 53 16.76 1.09 -13.94
C GLY A 53 15.63 2.05 -14.32
N GLN A 54 14.55 2.10 -13.54
CA GLN A 54 13.48 3.07 -13.74
C GLN A 54 13.47 4.03 -12.56
N ASP A 55 13.67 5.33 -12.83
CA ASP A 55 13.44 6.41 -11.85
C ASP A 55 11.96 6.54 -11.45
N LYS A 56 11.11 5.63 -11.93
CA LYS A 56 9.69 5.54 -11.67
C LYS A 56 9.43 4.81 -10.35
N LYS A 57 8.59 5.43 -9.51
CA LYS A 57 8.07 4.80 -8.29
C LYS A 57 7.23 3.56 -8.63
N LEU A 58 7.61 2.41 -8.05
CA LEU A 58 6.83 1.17 -8.11
C LEU A 58 5.43 1.37 -7.50
N SER A 59 4.41 0.75 -8.11
CA SER A 59 3.06 0.66 -7.52
C SER A 59 3.08 -0.12 -6.19
N LYS A 60 1.99 -0.06 -5.42
CA LYS A 60 1.90 -0.81 -4.15
C LYS A 60 2.05 -2.31 -4.36
N TYR A 61 1.39 -2.85 -5.38
CA TYR A 61 1.45 -4.28 -5.71
C TYR A 61 2.86 -4.69 -6.13
N GLU A 62 3.47 -3.97 -7.07
CA GLU A 62 4.84 -4.26 -7.53
C GLU A 62 5.85 -4.18 -6.37
N THR A 63 5.72 -3.20 -5.48
CA THR A 63 6.58 -3.06 -4.30
C THR A 63 6.51 -4.31 -3.41
N LEU A 64 5.30 -4.85 -3.18
CA LEU A 64 5.12 -6.05 -2.36
C LEU A 64 5.69 -7.31 -3.06
N GLN A 65 5.42 -7.47 -4.36
CA GLN A 65 5.93 -8.60 -5.14
C GLN A 65 7.47 -8.61 -5.17
N MET A 66 8.07 -7.44 -5.37
CA MET A 66 9.52 -7.29 -5.38
C MET A 66 10.14 -7.51 -4.00
N ALA A 67 9.51 -7.00 -2.93
CA ALA A 67 9.98 -7.25 -1.56
C ALA A 67 9.99 -8.74 -1.22
N LEU A 68 8.91 -9.47 -1.56
CA LEU A 68 8.84 -10.92 -1.35
C LEU A 68 9.94 -11.65 -2.11
N SER A 69 10.10 -11.34 -3.40
CA SER A 69 11.12 -11.94 -4.25
C SER A 69 12.53 -11.66 -3.71
N TYR A 70 12.76 -10.45 -3.19
CA TYR A 70 14.05 -10.05 -2.65
C TYR A 70 14.39 -10.79 -1.36
N ILE A 71 13.44 -10.92 -0.41
CA ILE A 71 13.64 -11.70 0.81
C ILE A 71 14.02 -13.16 0.46
N VAL A 72 13.30 -13.78 -0.48
CA VAL A 72 13.59 -15.15 -0.93
C VAL A 72 14.99 -15.26 -1.55
N ALA A 73 15.38 -14.30 -2.39
CA ALA A 73 16.70 -14.30 -3.02
C ALA A 73 17.83 -14.14 -1.99
N LEU A 74 17.69 -13.21 -1.04
CA LEU A 74 18.67 -13.02 0.04
C LEU A 74 18.80 -14.28 0.91
N ASN A 75 17.68 -14.93 1.26
CA ASN A 75 17.71 -16.18 2.01
C ASN A 75 18.49 -17.27 1.27
N ARG A 76 18.28 -17.42 -0.05
CA ARG A 76 19.03 -18.40 -0.88
C ARG A 76 20.53 -18.15 -0.86
N ILE A 77 20.95 -16.89 -1.03
CA ILE A 77 22.38 -16.51 -0.99
C ILE A 77 22.98 -16.86 0.39
N LEU A 78 22.25 -16.57 1.47
CA LEU A 78 22.71 -16.88 2.82
C LEU A 78 22.74 -18.38 3.13
N THR A 79 21.89 -19.20 2.50
CA THR A 79 21.91 -20.66 2.67
C THR A 79 22.96 -21.35 1.80
N ASP A 80 23.17 -20.87 0.58
CA ASP A 80 24.16 -21.42 -0.34
C ASP A 80 25.58 -21.14 0.14
N THR A 81 25.81 -19.97 0.75
CA THR A 81 27.11 -19.63 1.37
C THR A 81 27.44 -20.45 2.63
N ARG A 82 26.43 -21.02 3.31
CA ARG A 82 26.63 -21.92 4.45
C ARG A 82 26.86 -23.38 4.06
N ARG A 83 26.76 -23.69 2.76
CA ARG A 83 27.08 -25.01 2.23
C ARG A 83 28.48 -24.94 1.60
N PRO A 84 29.57 -25.34 2.31
CA PRO A 84 30.82 -25.59 1.62
C PRO A 84 30.52 -26.60 0.51
N ALA A 85 30.87 -26.24 -0.72
CA ALA A 85 30.60 -27.01 -1.92
C ALA A 85 31.16 -28.43 -1.75
N ALA A 86 30.29 -29.38 -1.41
CA ALA A 86 30.56 -30.79 -1.63
C ALA A 86 30.32 -31.04 -3.12
N PRO A 87 31.33 -31.44 -3.91
CA PRO A 87 31.14 -31.78 -5.30
C PRO A 87 30.55 -33.18 -5.37
N THR A 88 29.23 -33.29 -5.24
CA THR A 88 28.53 -34.53 -5.61
C THR A 88 27.44 -34.15 -6.57
N GLY A 89 27.74 -34.35 -7.85
CA GLY A 89 26.82 -34.11 -8.94
C GLY A 89 25.52 -34.86 -8.75
N SER A 90 24.41 -34.15 -8.96
CA SER A 90 23.09 -34.60 -9.42
C SER A 90 22.04 -33.64 -8.88
N GLY A 91 21.14 -33.18 -9.75
CA GLY A 91 19.90 -32.52 -9.31
C GLY A 91 19.68 -31.10 -9.84
N TRP A 92 19.51 -31.01 -11.15
CA TRP A 92 18.74 -29.98 -11.83
C TRP A 92 17.48 -29.59 -11.02
N THR A 93 17.48 -28.44 -10.34
CA THR A 93 16.23 -27.80 -9.87
C THR A 93 16.33 -26.27 -9.88
N CYS A 94 16.67 -25.69 -11.03
CA CYS A 94 16.34 -24.28 -11.31
C CYS A 94 15.30 -24.20 -12.44
N SER A 95 14.09 -24.68 -12.16
CA SER A 95 12.93 -24.64 -13.07
C SER A 95 12.21 -23.29 -13.15
N TRP A 96 12.76 -22.21 -12.57
CA TRP A 96 12.07 -20.92 -12.46
C TRP A 96 12.67 -19.82 -13.34
N MET A 97 13.76 -20.08 -14.07
CA MET A 97 14.33 -19.11 -15.02
C MET A 97 13.83 -19.24 -16.47
N LEU A 98 12.87 -20.13 -16.75
CA LEU A 98 12.37 -20.37 -18.12
C LEU A 98 10.84 -20.31 -18.29
N CYS A 99 10.14 -19.46 -17.55
CA CYS A 99 8.74 -19.16 -17.86
C CYS A 99 8.39 -17.68 -17.59
N SER A 100 8.93 -16.77 -18.40
CA SER A 100 8.30 -15.49 -18.76
C SER A 100 9.01 -14.88 -19.97
N ARG A 101 8.98 -15.61 -21.09
CA ARG A 101 9.21 -15.04 -22.42
C ARG A 101 8.21 -15.64 -23.40
N LYS A 102 6.96 -15.18 -23.30
CA LYS A 102 5.94 -15.16 -24.37
C LYS A 102 4.69 -14.46 -23.84
N VAL A 103 4.66 -13.13 -23.91
CA VAL A 103 3.43 -12.42 -24.29
C VAL A 103 3.71 -11.93 -25.69
N THR A 104 3.32 -12.78 -26.64
CA THR A 104 3.20 -12.48 -28.06
C THR A 104 1.97 -11.60 -28.28
N HIS A 105 2.15 -10.58 -29.12
CA HIS A 105 1.16 -9.93 -29.98
C HIS A 105 -0.28 -10.46 -29.90
N ALA A 106 -1.18 -9.57 -29.50
CA ALA A 106 -2.48 -9.33 -30.11
C ALA A 106 -2.85 -7.87 -29.86
#